data_AF-A0A225DCD6-F1
#
_entry.id   AF-A0A225DCD6-F1
#
_cell.length_a   1.000
_cell.length_b   1.000
_cell.length_c   1.000
_cell.angle_alpha   90.00
_cell.angle_beta   90.00
_cell.angle_gamma   90.00
#
_symmetry.space_group_name_H-M   'P 1'
#
loop_
_entity.id
_entity.type
_entity.pdbx_description
1 polymer ?
#
loop_
_entity_poly.entity_id
_entity_poly.type
_entity_poly.pdbx_seq_one_letter_code
_entity_poly.pdbx_strand_id
1 'polypeptide(L)'
;MIAARQVLGRVAAPPEHESTSGVFYFWVDKECGVERTQVVTTESRVGTQPVKFVGIVQEVYRRSRQKDVAEEAARFDGRGAVQPMFDSEGVTYAEVAILRTTPVAHTPPTEESEVFLASAQEAREGYGVDRMKAPLDIGLLKNGGTAFAGTAAIDLAFLLGENGGHLNVNGIAGLGTKSTLLLTMNWLLLREVERQLRDKPSDPKRLQVVPVIFNVKNFDLFFIDRWNSEFRRKEAEYKRDWVAMGVPDPKPFNAPTFFAPQAKGLTTPVNTGGRTTGVA
;
A
#
# COMPACT_ATOMS: atom_id res chain seq x y z
N MET A 1 -20.16 -8.58 -23.25
CA MET A 1 -20.18 -7.10 -23.16
C MET A 1 -19.24 -6.70 -22.04
N ILE A 2 -18.23 -5.88 -22.31
CA ILE A 2 -17.35 -5.32 -21.28
C ILE A 2 -18.18 -4.24 -20.58
N ALA A 3 -18.38 -4.34 -19.27
CA ALA A 3 -19.06 -3.30 -18.50
C ALA A 3 -18.31 -1.98 -18.69
N ALA A 4 -19.01 -0.91 -19.07
CA ALA A 4 -18.42 0.42 -19.16
C ALA A 4 -17.86 0.82 -17.78
N ARG A 5 -16.63 1.33 -17.73
CA ARG A 5 -16.03 1.81 -16.48
C ARG A 5 -16.80 3.04 -15.99
N GLN A 6 -17.12 3.08 -14.70
CA GLN A 6 -17.78 4.21 -14.08
C GLN A 6 -16.82 5.41 -14.05
N VAL A 7 -17.29 6.55 -14.57
CA VAL A 7 -16.59 7.84 -14.47
C VAL A 7 -16.73 8.35 -13.03
N LEU A 8 -15.62 8.64 -12.37
CA LEU A 8 -15.60 9.21 -11.02
C LEU A 8 -15.81 10.72 -11.02
N GLY A 9 -15.54 11.37 -12.15
CA GLY A 9 -15.52 12.82 -12.27
C GLY A 9 -14.71 13.30 -13.47
N ARG A 10 -14.45 14.61 -13.55
CA ARG A 10 -13.64 15.21 -14.61
C ARG A 10 -12.58 16.15 -14.07
N VAL A 11 -11.43 16.16 -14.75
CA VAL A 11 -10.31 17.07 -14.45
C VAL A 11 -10.79 18.51 -14.47
N ALA A 12 -10.41 19.27 -13.44
CA ALA A 12 -10.73 20.68 -13.27
C ALA A 12 -9.71 21.34 -12.34
N ALA A 13 -9.51 22.65 -12.45
CA ALA A 13 -8.69 23.42 -11.53
C ALA A 13 -9.57 24.08 -10.45
N PRO A 14 -9.40 23.74 -9.16
CA PRO A 14 -10.04 24.48 -8.09
C PRO A 14 -9.46 25.90 -8.00
N PRO A 15 -10.17 26.87 -7.40
CA PRO A 15 -9.62 28.20 -7.16
C PRO A 15 -8.31 28.11 -6.38
N GLU A 16 -7.29 28.87 -6.81
CA GLU A 16 -5.96 28.95 -6.17
C GLU A 16 -5.15 27.64 -6.22
N HIS A 17 -5.54 26.68 -7.08
CA HIS A 17 -4.88 25.40 -7.23
C HIS A 17 -4.67 25.04 -8.71
N GLU A 18 -3.52 25.44 -9.27
CA GLU A 18 -3.13 25.06 -10.62
C GLU A 18 -2.66 23.60 -10.70
N SER A 19 -2.99 22.92 -11.80
CA SER A 19 -2.42 21.61 -12.11
C SER A 19 -1.00 21.76 -12.67
N THR A 20 -0.13 20.81 -12.36
CA THR A 20 1.28 20.78 -12.80
C THR A 20 1.64 19.41 -13.38
N SER A 21 2.89 19.21 -13.80
CA SER A 21 3.36 17.89 -14.21
C SER A 21 3.38 16.84 -13.09
N GLY A 22 3.23 17.25 -11.83
CA GLY A 22 3.25 16.35 -10.67
C GLY A 22 1.90 16.18 -9.97
N VAL A 23 0.96 17.10 -10.17
CA VAL A 23 -0.34 17.08 -9.48
C VAL A 23 -1.45 17.58 -10.39
N PHE A 24 -2.63 16.99 -10.29
CA PHE A 24 -3.85 17.52 -10.91
C PHE A 24 -5.04 17.34 -9.99
N TYR A 25 -6.16 17.96 -10.35
CA TYR A 25 -7.39 17.93 -9.57
C TYR A 25 -8.57 17.49 -10.44
N PHE A 26 -9.59 16.90 -9.81
CA PHE A 26 -10.86 16.59 -10.47
C PHE A 26 -12.03 16.76 -9.52
N TRP A 27 -13.17 17.24 -10.01
CA TRP A 27 -14.42 17.22 -9.23
C TRP A 27 -15.02 15.83 -9.27
N VAL A 28 -15.62 15.40 -8.17
CA VAL A 28 -16.16 14.05 -7.98
C VAL A 28 -17.66 14.06 -8.26
N ASP A 29 -18.12 13.07 -9.02
CA ASP A 29 -19.54 12.82 -9.27
C ASP A 29 -20.28 12.61 -7.94
N LYS A 30 -21.51 13.13 -7.82
CA LYS A 30 -22.30 13.08 -6.58
C LYS A 30 -22.64 11.66 -6.15
N GLU A 31 -22.70 10.72 -7.08
CA GLU A 31 -23.01 9.32 -6.82
C GLU A 31 -21.76 8.48 -6.53
N CYS A 32 -20.56 9.10 -6.60
CA CYS A 32 -19.29 8.43 -6.40
C CYS A 32 -18.65 8.81 -5.05
N GLY A 33 -18.01 7.81 -4.44
CA GLY A 33 -17.07 8.03 -3.33
C GLY A 33 -15.64 7.99 -3.84
N VAL A 34 -14.84 8.98 -3.45
CA VAL A 34 -13.39 8.98 -3.65
C VAL A 34 -12.71 9.11 -2.29
N GLU A 35 -11.66 8.33 -2.09
CA GLU A 35 -10.90 8.27 -0.84
C GLU A 35 -9.42 8.55 -1.09
N ARG A 36 -8.75 9.07 -0.05
CA ARG A 36 -7.29 9.16 -0.04
C ARG A 36 -6.66 7.80 -0.33
N THR A 37 -5.50 7.81 -0.96
CA THR A 37 -4.72 6.63 -1.37
C THR A 37 -5.33 5.81 -2.52
N GLN A 38 -6.51 6.19 -3.03
CA GLN A 38 -7.03 5.53 -4.23
C GLN A 38 -6.16 5.85 -5.44
N VAL A 39 -5.96 4.85 -6.30
CA VAL A 39 -5.27 5.01 -7.57
C VAL A 39 -6.30 5.27 -8.65
N VAL A 40 -6.10 6.34 -9.42
CA VAL A 40 -6.98 6.78 -10.49
C VAL A 40 -6.23 6.89 -11.81
N THR A 41 -6.98 6.85 -12.90
CA THR A 41 -6.46 7.05 -14.24
C THR A 41 -7.27 8.07 -15.01
N THR A 42 -6.61 8.85 -15.85
CA THR A 42 -7.27 9.72 -16.83
C THR A 42 -6.50 9.68 -18.15
N GLU A 43 -7.19 9.93 -19.25
CA GLU A 43 -6.60 10.07 -20.57
C GLU A 43 -6.93 11.46 -21.11
N SER A 44 -5.91 12.16 -21.59
CA SER A 44 -6.04 13.52 -22.11
C SER A 44 -5.16 13.70 -23.35
N ARG A 45 -5.53 14.64 -24.23
CA ARG A 45 -4.70 15.01 -25.38
C ARG A 45 -3.77 16.16 -24.98
N VAL A 46 -2.49 15.86 -24.92
CA VAL A 46 -1.43 16.86 -24.74
C VAL A 46 -0.91 17.24 -26.11
N GLY A 47 -1.25 18.45 -26.58
CA GLY A 47 -1.04 18.82 -27.98
C GLY A 47 -1.77 17.87 -28.91
N THR A 48 -1.05 17.15 -29.77
CA THR A 48 -1.63 16.16 -30.70
C THR A 48 -1.64 14.73 -30.15
N GLN A 49 -0.95 14.47 -29.03
CA GLN A 49 -0.69 13.12 -28.55
C GLN A 49 -1.64 12.73 -27.41
N PRO A 50 -2.31 11.56 -27.49
CA PRO A 50 -3.03 11.01 -26.35
C PRO A 50 -2.01 10.57 -25.29
N VAL A 51 -2.26 10.98 -24.04
CA VAL A 51 -1.43 10.62 -22.88
C VAL A 51 -2.33 10.04 -21.81
N LYS A 52 -1.94 8.86 -21.32
CA LYS A 52 -2.53 8.23 -20.15
C LYS A 52 -1.78 8.66 -18.90
N PHE A 53 -2.52 9.05 -17.88
CA PHE A 53 -2.04 9.45 -16.58
C PHE A 53 -2.50 8.41 -15.56
N VAL A 54 -1.58 7.93 -14.72
CA VAL A 54 -1.88 7.15 -13.54
C VAL A 54 -1.46 7.97 -12.33
N GLY A 55 -2.35 8.15 -11.36
CA GLY A 55 -2.09 8.97 -10.18
C GLY A 55 -2.70 8.39 -8.91
N ILE A 56 -2.27 8.91 -7.76
CA ILE A 56 -2.78 8.55 -6.44
C ILE A 56 -3.45 9.76 -5.80
N VAL A 57 -4.66 9.56 -5.27
CA VAL A 57 -5.39 10.58 -4.53
C VAL A 57 -4.65 10.90 -3.24
N GLN A 58 -4.17 12.13 -3.11
CA GLN A 58 -3.48 12.61 -1.91
C GLN A 58 -4.47 13.08 -0.85
N GLU A 59 -5.48 13.84 -1.26
CA GLU A 59 -6.49 14.43 -0.39
C GLU A 59 -7.84 14.59 -1.11
N VAL A 60 -8.92 14.55 -0.33
CA VAL A 60 -10.29 14.76 -0.81
C VAL A 60 -10.91 15.93 -0.05
N TYR A 61 -11.36 16.92 -0.80
CA TYR A 61 -11.95 18.15 -0.27
C TYR A 61 -13.44 18.18 -0.55
N ARG A 62 -14.21 18.69 0.41
CA ARG A 62 -15.62 19.04 0.21
C ARG A 62 -15.83 20.51 0.52
N ARG A 63 -16.29 21.26 -0.48
CA ARG A 63 -16.59 22.68 -0.36
C ARG A 63 -18.10 22.89 -0.34
N SER A 64 -18.59 23.54 0.71
CA SER A 64 -19.99 23.98 0.75
C SER A 64 -20.23 25.14 -0.22
N ARG A 65 -21.49 25.27 -0.67
CA ARG A 65 -21.97 26.49 -1.33
C ARG A 65 -22.34 27.59 -0.34
N GLN A 66 -22.55 27.24 0.93
CA GLN A 66 -22.81 28.22 1.98
C GLN A 66 -21.54 28.98 2.32
N LYS A 67 -21.68 30.25 2.67
CA LYS A 67 -20.54 31.12 2.97
C LYS A 67 -19.87 30.74 4.28
N ASP A 68 -20.65 30.35 5.29
CA ASP A 68 -20.17 30.05 6.63
C ASP A 68 -21.12 29.12 7.41
N VAL A 69 -20.73 28.81 8.65
CA VAL A 69 -21.47 27.91 9.55
C VAL A 69 -22.82 28.47 10.00
N ALA A 70 -22.98 29.80 10.02
CA ALA A 70 -24.25 30.42 10.41
C ALA A 70 -25.30 30.20 9.31
N GLU A 71 -24.92 30.33 8.05
CA GLU A 71 -25.78 29.98 6.91
C GLU A 71 -26.11 28.48 6.88
N GLU A 72 -25.14 27.60 7.17
CA GLU A 72 -25.41 26.15 7.28
C GLU A 72 -26.41 25.85 8.41
N ALA A 73 -26.26 26.48 9.59
CA ALA A 73 -27.17 26.27 10.71
C ALA A 73 -28.59 26.84 10.43
N ALA A 74 -28.67 27.98 9.75
CA ALA A 74 -29.93 28.63 9.40
C ALA A 74 -30.81 27.74 8.50
N ARG A 75 -30.23 26.91 7.64
CA ARG A 75 -30.97 25.94 6.82
C ARG A 75 -31.74 24.91 7.64
N PHE A 76 -31.29 24.66 8.87
CA PHE A 76 -31.88 23.72 9.82
C PHE A 76 -32.67 24.44 10.93
N ASP A 77 -32.91 25.76 10.80
CA ASP A 77 -33.48 26.61 11.85
C ASP A 77 -32.72 26.49 13.19
N GLY A 78 -31.41 26.21 13.14
CA GLY A 78 -30.59 25.93 14.32
C GLY A 78 -30.92 24.62 15.06
N ARG A 79 -31.66 23.70 14.44
CA ARG A 79 -32.13 22.44 15.05
C ARG A 79 -31.64 21.24 14.25
N GLY A 80 -30.72 20.45 14.82
CA GLY A 80 -30.08 19.32 14.11
C GLY A 80 -30.99 18.18 13.68
N ALA A 81 -32.24 18.11 14.17
CA ALA A 81 -33.22 17.10 13.77
C ALA A 81 -34.17 17.55 12.65
N VAL A 82 -34.15 18.84 12.27
CA VAL A 82 -34.95 19.36 11.15
C VAL A 82 -34.29 18.95 9.84
N GLN A 83 -35.07 18.53 8.85
CA GLN A 83 -34.55 18.22 7.52
C GLN A 83 -34.92 19.35 6.56
N PRO A 84 -33.95 20.05 5.94
CA PRO A 84 -34.23 21.09 4.97
C PRO A 84 -34.97 20.53 3.75
N MET A 85 -35.75 21.36 3.07
CA MET A 85 -36.51 20.96 1.87
C MET A 85 -35.62 20.60 0.67
N PHE A 86 -34.39 21.14 0.63
CA PHE A 86 -33.43 20.91 -0.45
C PHE A 86 -32.06 20.53 0.11
N ASP A 87 -31.38 19.61 -0.58
CA ASP A 87 -30.05 19.12 -0.21
C ASP A 87 -28.95 20.19 -0.33
N SER A 88 -27.88 20.01 0.43
CA SER A 88 -26.69 20.85 0.30
C SER A 88 -25.85 20.43 -0.91
N GLU A 89 -25.92 21.20 -1.99
CA GLU A 89 -25.18 20.94 -3.23
C GLU A 89 -23.71 21.42 -3.18
N GLY A 90 -22.97 21.03 -2.13
CA GLY A 90 -21.53 21.24 -2.09
C GLY A 90 -20.80 20.45 -3.19
N VAL A 91 -19.59 20.90 -3.54
CA VAL A 91 -18.72 20.23 -4.53
C VAL A 91 -17.65 19.45 -3.80
N THR A 92 -17.50 18.17 -4.14
CA THR A 92 -16.35 17.36 -3.74
C THR A 92 -15.32 17.38 -4.86
N TYR A 93 -14.05 17.55 -4.53
CA TYR A 93 -12.95 17.44 -5.47
C TYR A 93 -11.74 16.78 -4.80
N ALA A 94 -10.86 16.19 -5.59
CA ALA A 94 -9.70 15.47 -5.08
C ALA A 94 -8.40 16.01 -5.70
N GLU A 95 -7.34 16.00 -4.89
CA GLU A 95 -5.97 16.25 -5.33
C GLU A 95 -5.29 14.91 -5.66
N VAL A 96 -4.66 14.82 -6.83
CA VAL A 96 -4.04 13.59 -7.33
C VAL A 96 -2.57 13.84 -7.67
N ALA A 97 -1.67 13.13 -6.99
CA ALA A 97 -0.26 13.06 -7.39
C ALA A 97 -0.10 12.16 -8.62
N ILE A 98 0.56 12.65 -9.66
CA ILE A 98 0.85 11.89 -10.87
C ILE A 98 2.00 10.93 -10.59
N LEU A 99 1.74 9.63 -10.70
CA LEU A 99 2.76 8.58 -10.53
C LEU A 99 3.48 8.29 -11.85
N ARG A 100 2.72 8.24 -12.95
CA ARG A 100 3.26 7.90 -14.27
C ARG A 100 2.41 8.47 -15.40
N THR A 101 3.10 8.85 -16.47
CA THR A 101 2.51 9.17 -17.77
C THR A 101 2.97 8.15 -18.82
N THR A 102 2.06 7.75 -19.71
CA THR A 102 2.35 6.90 -20.85
C THR A 102 1.66 7.45 -22.10
N PRO A 103 2.41 7.90 -23.12
CA PRO A 103 3.87 8.12 -23.16
C PRO A 103 4.34 9.11 -22.09
N VAL A 104 5.66 9.19 -21.87
CA VAL A 104 6.23 10.14 -20.90
C VAL A 104 5.90 11.56 -21.34
N ALA A 105 5.22 12.29 -20.44
CA ALA A 105 4.84 13.68 -20.60
C ALA A 105 5.07 14.44 -19.28
N HIS A 106 5.56 15.67 -19.39
CA HIS A 106 5.82 16.58 -18.27
C HIS A 106 4.83 17.74 -18.26
N THR A 107 3.54 17.40 -18.24
CA THR A 107 2.40 18.35 -18.26
C THR A 107 1.24 17.75 -17.47
N PRO A 108 0.31 18.56 -16.95
CA PRO A 108 -0.95 18.02 -16.42
C PRO A 108 -1.86 17.49 -17.54
N PRO A 109 -2.86 16.65 -17.20
CA PRO A 109 -4.02 16.41 -18.06
C PRO A 109 -4.84 17.70 -18.24
N THR A 110 -5.51 17.83 -19.39
CA THR A 110 -6.42 18.95 -19.67
C THR A 110 -7.74 18.82 -18.92
N GLU A 111 -8.42 19.95 -18.75
CA GLU A 111 -9.78 20.01 -18.19
C GLU A 111 -10.75 19.09 -18.94
N GLU A 112 -11.84 18.73 -18.26
CA GLU A 112 -12.93 17.89 -18.77
C GLU A 112 -12.57 16.42 -19.06
N SER A 113 -11.28 16.06 -18.99
CA SER A 113 -10.81 14.67 -19.10
C SER A 113 -11.45 13.80 -18.02
N GLU A 114 -11.99 12.65 -18.41
CA GLU A 114 -12.68 11.74 -17.50
C GLU A 114 -11.67 11.04 -16.58
N VAL A 115 -12.03 10.90 -15.31
CA VAL A 115 -11.23 10.21 -14.30
C VAL A 115 -11.92 8.90 -13.91
N PHE A 116 -11.15 7.82 -13.86
CA PHE A 116 -11.62 6.48 -13.54
C PHE A 116 -10.83 5.88 -12.38
N LEU A 117 -11.44 4.99 -11.60
CA LEU A 117 -10.69 4.17 -10.65
C LEU A 117 -9.76 3.23 -11.42
N ALA A 118 -8.47 3.19 -11.06
CA ALA A 118 -7.49 2.34 -11.72
C ALA A 118 -7.79 0.85 -11.52
N SER A 119 -7.57 0.05 -12.56
CA SER A 119 -7.48 -1.41 -12.45
C SER A 119 -6.19 -1.82 -11.74
N ALA A 120 -6.11 -3.08 -11.28
CA ALA A 120 -4.89 -3.61 -10.66
C ALA A 120 -3.66 -3.53 -11.60
N GLN A 121 -3.85 -3.72 -12.90
CA GLN A 121 -2.78 -3.61 -13.89
C GLN A 121 -2.30 -2.16 -14.04
N GLU A 122 -3.22 -1.20 -14.09
CA GLU A 122 -2.88 0.22 -14.18
C GLU A 122 -2.19 0.73 -12.91
N ALA A 123 -2.62 0.26 -11.73
CA ALA A 123 -1.94 0.55 -10.48
C ALA A 123 -0.50 0.01 -10.48
N ARG A 124 -0.28 -1.23 -10.93
CA ARG A 124 1.06 -1.81 -11.09
C ARG A 124 1.94 -0.99 -12.03
N GLU A 125 1.39 -0.52 -13.15
CA GLU A 125 2.10 0.37 -14.07
C GLU A 125 2.44 1.72 -13.42
N GLY A 126 1.51 2.31 -12.67
CA GLY A 126 1.71 3.55 -11.92
C GLY A 126 2.89 3.45 -10.94
N TYR A 127 2.97 2.35 -10.19
CA TYR A 127 4.09 2.07 -9.28
C TYR A 127 5.35 1.52 -9.98
N GLY A 128 5.35 1.40 -11.30
CA GLY A 128 6.50 0.94 -12.09
C GLY A 128 6.85 -0.54 -11.92
N VAL A 129 5.90 -1.35 -11.44
CA VAL A 129 6.11 -2.78 -11.20
C VAL A 129 6.38 -3.54 -12.51
N ASP A 130 5.80 -3.08 -13.62
CA ASP A 130 6.06 -3.59 -14.98
C ASP A 130 7.52 -3.41 -15.44
N ARG A 131 8.29 -2.53 -14.80
CA ARG A 131 9.70 -2.26 -15.12
C ARG A 131 10.69 -2.93 -14.17
N MET A 132 10.20 -3.61 -13.13
CA MET A 132 11.06 -4.31 -12.17
C MET A 132 11.70 -5.54 -12.84
N LYS A 133 13.00 -5.76 -12.59
CA LYS A 133 13.74 -6.92 -13.13
C LYS A 133 13.40 -8.21 -12.40
N ALA A 134 13.22 -8.13 -11.08
CA ALA A 134 12.91 -9.27 -10.22
C ALA A 134 11.86 -8.88 -9.16
N PRO A 135 10.59 -8.66 -9.54
CA PRO A 135 9.54 -8.26 -8.61
C PRO A 135 9.25 -9.38 -7.58
N LEU A 136 9.21 -9.01 -6.31
CA LEU A 136 8.69 -9.83 -5.21
C LEU A 136 7.49 -9.12 -4.60
N ASP A 137 6.34 -9.80 -4.58
CA ASP A 137 5.14 -9.30 -3.91
C ASP A 137 5.34 -9.36 -2.37
N ILE A 138 5.12 -8.23 -1.71
CA ILE A 138 5.39 -8.01 -0.28
C ILE A 138 4.16 -7.66 0.55
N GLY A 139 3.01 -7.51 -0.11
CA GLY A 139 1.79 -7.04 0.53
C GLY A 139 0.65 -6.89 -0.47
N LEU A 140 -0.52 -6.53 0.05
CA LEU A 140 -1.62 -6.02 -0.77
C LEU A 140 -1.55 -4.48 -0.82
N LEU A 141 -1.76 -3.92 -2.00
CA LEU A 141 -1.75 -2.49 -2.21
C LEU A 141 -3.13 -1.92 -1.88
N LYS A 142 -3.28 -1.20 -0.76
CA LYS A 142 -4.54 -0.54 -0.40
C LYS A 142 -4.94 0.48 -1.46
N ASN A 143 -6.24 0.57 -1.71
CA ASN A 143 -6.88 1.46 -2.67
C ASN A 143 -8.08 2.14 -1.99
N GLY A 144 -7.81 3.14 -1.15
CA GLY A 144 -8.80 3.68 -0.21
C GLY A 144 -8.78 2.96 1.14
N GLY A 145 -9.87 3.06 1.91
CA GLY A 145 -9.92 2.53 3.27
C GLY A 145 -9.88 1.00 3.34
N THR A 146 -10.60 0.32 2.45
CA THR A 146 -10.91 -1.12 2.56
C THR A 146 -10.57 -1.95 1.32
N ALA A 147 -10.57 -1.35 0.13
CA ALA A 147 -10.29 -2.08 -1.11
C ALA A 147 -8.78 -2.20 -1.39
N PHE A 148 -8.42 -3.10 -2.31
CA PHE A 148 -7.05 -3.30 -2.78
C PHE A 148 -6.95 -3.12 -4.30
N ALA A 149 -5.83 -2.57 -4.76
CA ALA A 149 -5.46 -2.43 -6.18
C ALA A 149 -4.43 -3.49 -6.60
N GLY A 150 -4.56 -4.71 -6.08
CA GLY A 150 -3.63 -5.82 -6.34
C GLY A 150 -2.52 -5.95 -5.30
N THR A 151 -1.37 -6.47 -5.71
CA THR A 151 -0.21 -6.69 -4.84
C THR A 151 0.76 -5.51 -4.89
N ALA A 152 1.36 -5.21 -3.73
CA ALA A 152 2.52 -4.33 -3.64
C ALA A 152 3.79 -5.15 -3.84
N ALA A 153 4.72 -4.65 -4.64
CA ALA A 153 5.94 -5.37 -4.99
C ALA A 153 7.19 -4.51 -4.80
N ILE A 154 8.34 -5.18 -4.63
CA ILE A 154 9.67 -4.57 -4.64
C ILE A 154 10.55 -5.28 -5.65
N ASP A 155 11.55 -4.58 -6.21
CA ASP A 155 12.52 -5.21 -7.10
C ASP A 155 13.68 -5.82 -6.31
N LEU A 156 13.79 -7.15 -6.29
CA LEU A 156 14.90 -7.85 -5.66
C LEU A 156 16.23 -7.60 -6.36
N ALA A 157 16.25 -7.23 -7.64
CA ALA A 157 17.49 -6.84 -8.31
C ALA A 157 18.05 -5.55 -7.71
N PHE A 158 17.20 -4.67 -7.17
CA PHE A 158 17.63 -3.48 -6.44
C PHE A 158 18.01 -3.80 -5.00
N LEU A 159 17.20 -4.60 -4.30
CA LEU A 159 17.42 -4.91 -2.87
C LEU A 159 18.63 -5.83 -2.64
N LEU A 160 18.77 -6.88 -3.45
CA LEU A 160 19.75 -7.97 -3.23
C LEU A 160 20.77 -8.12 -4.38
N GLY A 161 20.57 -7.40 -5.50
CA GLY A 161 21.41 -7.50 -6.69
C GLY A 161 22.63 -6.57 -6.69
N GLU A 162 23.05 -6.17 -7.90
CA GLU A 162 24.34 -5.55 -8.24
C GLU A 162 24.74 -4.33 -7.37
N ASN A 163 23.76 -3.62 -6.80
CA ASN A 163 24.00 -2.39 -6.04
C ASN A 163 23.96 -2.58 -4.51
N GLY A 164 23.64 -3.78 -4.00
CA GLY A 164 23.59 -4.06 -2.55
C GLY A 164 22.66 -3.10 -1.78
N GLY A 165 21.43 -2.92 -2.27
CA GLY A 165 20.48 -1.97 -1.69
C GLY A 165 20.18 -2.21 -0.21
N HIS A 166 19.73 -1.15 0.48
CA HIS A 166 19.36 -1.21 1.90
C HIS A 166 17.87 -0.89 2.08
N LEU A 167 17.19 -1.69 2.89
CA LEU A 167 15.82 -1.43 3.33
C LEU A 167 15.84 -0.81 4.73
N ASN A 168 15.37 0.43 4.85
CA ASN A 168 15.14 1.07 6.14
C ASN A 168 13.64 1.14 6.43
N VAL A 169 13.22 0.65 7.61
CA VAL A 169 11.82 0.65 8.04
C VAL A 169 11.65 1.63 9.20
N ASN A 170 10.98 2.74 8.91
CA ASN A 170 10.66 3.78 9.89
C ASN A 170 9.17 3.74 10.27
N GLY A 171 8.83 4.32 11.41
CA GLY A 171 7.44 4.45 11.85
C GLY A 171 7.33 4.80 13.32
N ILE A 172 6.19 5.38 13.70
CA ILE A 172 5.91 5.86 15.05
C ILE A 172 6.10 4.72 16.07
N ALA A 173 6.72 5.01 17.21
CA ALA A 173 6.88 4.04 18.30
C ALA A 173 5.49 3.65 18.86
N GLY A 174 5.31 2.37 19.23
CA GLY A 174 4.06 1.89 19.82
C GLY A 174 3.00 1.34 18.84
N LEU A 175 3.09 1.64 17.53
CA LEU A 175 2.19 1.01 16.54
C LEU A 175 2.57 -0.45 16.19
N GLY A 176 3.72 -0.95 16.66
CA GLY A 176 4.08 -2.38 16.61
C GLY A 176 4.40 -2.97 15.22
N THR A 177 4.23 -2.24 14.11
CA THR A 177 4.27 -2.83 12.76
C THR A 177 5.68 -3.01 12.16
N LYS A 178 6.71 -2.34 12.70
CA LYS A 178 8.07 -2.37 12.12
C LYS A 178 8.70 -3.76 12.14
N SER A 179 8.70 -4.40 13.31
CA SER A 179 9.25 -5.75 13.48
C SER A 179 8.47 -6.76 12.65
N THR A 180 7.13 -6.65 12.65
CA THR A 180 6.26 -7.52 11.84
C THR A 180 6.55 -7.37 10.35
N LEU A 181 6.68 -6.14 9.83
CA LEU A 181 7.02 -5.91 8.42
C LEU A 181 8.38 -6.55 8.07
N LEU A 182 9.41 -6.31 8.88
CA LEU A 182 10.74 -6.90 8.65
C LEU A 182 10.72 -8.44 8.72
N LEU A 183 9.94 -9.02 9.63
CA LEU A 183 9.77 -10.47 9.70
C LEU A 183 9.03 -11.01 8.46
N THR A 184 7.94 -10.38 8.06
CA THR A 184 7.20 -10.76 6.84
C THR A 184 8.10 -10.69 5.61
N MET A 185 8.92 -9.65 5.49
CA MET A 185 9.91 -9.50 4.43
C MET A 185 10.90 -10.67 4.41
N ASN A 186 11.52 -10.99 5.54
CA ASN A 186 12.44 -12.13 5.64
C ASN A 186 11.74 -13.46 5.30
N TRP A 187 10.50 -13.64 5.76
CA TRP A 187 9.72 -14.83 5.48
C TRP A 187 9.44 -14.99 3.99
N LEU A 188 9.03 -13.91 3.31
CA LEU A 188 8.76 -13.91 1.87
C LEU A 188 10.03 -14.18 1.05
N LEU A 189 11.17 -13.64 1.47
CA LEU A 189 12.46 -13.93 0.84
C LEU A 189 12.84 -15.41 0.97
N LEU A 190 12.74 -15.98 2.18
CA LEU A 190 13.01 -17.40 2.39
C LEU A 190 12.04 -18.29 1.59
N ARG A 191 10.77 -17.91 1.50
CA ARG A 191 9.79 -18.60 0.67
C ARG A 191 10.17 -18.54 -0.81
N GLU A 192 10.63 -17.41 -1.30
CA GLU A 192 11.08 -17.26 -2.69
C GLU A 192 12.32 -18.11 -2.97
N VAL A 193 13.26 -18.20 -2.02
CA VAL A 193 14.39 -19.15 -2.08
C VAL A 193 13.89 -20.60 -2.19
N GLU A 194 12.97 -21.02 -1.32
CA GLU A 194 12.38 -22.37 -1.38
C GLU A 194 11.67 -22.63 -2.71
N ARG A 195 10.97 -21.63 -3.26
CA ARG A 195 10.31 -21.73 -4.57
C ARG A 195 11.31 -21.92 -5.70
N GLN A 196 12.34 -21.06 -5.77
CA GLN A 196 13.37 -21.18 -6.81
C GLN A 196 14.18 -22.49 -6.69
N LEU A 197 14.43 -22.98 -5.49
CA LEU A 197 15.04 -24.28 -5.26
C LEU A 197 14.20 -25.42 -5.86
N ARG A 198 12.87 -25.38 -5.72
CA ARG A 198 11.97 -26.38 -6.32
C ARG A 198 11.88 -26.24 -7.83
N ASP A 199 11.70 -25.02 -8.32
CA ASP A 199 11.42 -24.75 -9.74
C ASP A 199 12.70 -24.85 -10.60
N LYS A 200 13.86 -24.53 -10.03
CA LYS A 200 15.17 -24.43 -10.73
C LYS A 200 16.32 -24.96 -9.86
N PRO A 201 16.31 -26.26 -9.49
CA PRO A 201 17.23 -26.81 -8.49
C PRO A 201 18.71 -26.67 -8.84
N SER A 202 19.05 -26.73 -10.13
CA SER A 202 20.43 -26.68 -10.64
C SER A 202 20.87 -25.30 -11.13
N ASP A 203 20.02 -24.27 -11.03
CA ASP A 203 20.39 -22.92 -11.47
C ASP A 203 21.33 -22.27 -10.44
N PRO A 204 22.61 -21.99 -10.79
CA PRO A 204 23.55 -21.38 -9.86
C PRO A 204 23.20 -19.92 -9.53
N LYS A 205 22.32 -19.27 -10.31
CA LYS A 205 21.88 -17.88 -10.11
C LYS A 205 20.62 -17.75 -9.25
N ARG A 206 20.14 -18.86 -8.68
CA ARG A 206 18.99 -18.84 -7.78
C ARG A 206 19.25 -17.96 -6.57
N LEU A 207 18.18 -17.36 -6.05
CA LEU A 207 18.22 -16.55 -4.85
C LEU A 207 18.75 -17.37 -3.66
N GLN A 208 19.69 -16.79 -2.90
CA GLN A 208 20.20 -17.35 -1.66
C GLN A 208 20.13 -16.27 -0.60
N VAL A 209 19.47 -16.56 0.52
CA VAL A 209 19.26 -15.61 1.62
C VAL A 209 19.47 -16.32 2.94
N VAL A 210 20.24 -15.70 3.83
CA VAL A 210 20.41 -16.13 5.23
C VAL A 210 20.11 -14.92 6.13
N PRO A 211 18.90 -14.85 6.73
CA PRO A 211 18.56 -13.78 7.65
C PRO A 211 19.37 -13.88 8.95
N VAL A 212 20.06 -12.80 9.32
CA VAL A 212 20.70 -12.66 10.64
C VAL A 212 20.00 -11.50 11.35
N ILE A 213 19.34 -11.80 12.48
CA ILE A 213 18.53 -10.82 13.21
C ILE A 213 19.18 -10.53 14.55
N PHE A 214 19.58 -9.27 14.74
CA PHE A 214 20.02 -8.77 16.04
C PHE A 214 18.79 -8.35 16.85
N ASN A 215 18.34 -9.21 17.76
CA ASN A 215 17.23 -8.88 18.65
C ASN A 215 17.69 -7.90 19.73
N VAL A 216 17.25 -6.64 19.62
CA VAL A 216 17.55 -5.56 20.58
C VAL A 216 16.34 -5.12 21.41
N LYS A 217 15.19 -5.80 21.26
CA LYS A 217 13.93 -5.44 21.94
C LYS A 217 13.09 -6.66 22.30
N ASN A 218 12.72 -6.77 23.57
CA ASN A 218 11.76 -7.75 24.08
C ASN A 218 12.08 -9.21 23.69
N PHE A 219 11.12 -10.11 23.96
CA PHE A 219 11.26 -11.54 23.75
C PHE A 219 10.43 -12.07 22.57
N ASP A 220 9.70 -11.20 21.85
CA ASP A 220 8.74 -11.61 20.83
C ASP A 220 9.40 -12.42 19.69
N LEU A 221 10.63 -12.07 19.34
CA LEU A 221 11.40 -12.76 18.30
C LEU A 221 11.79 -14.21 18.66
N PHE A 222 11.70 -14.62 19.94
CA PHE A 222 11.93 -16.00 20.36
C PHE A 222 10.78 -16.96 20.02
N PHE A 223 9.72 -16.45 19.38
CA PHE A 223 8.52 -17.22 19.06
C PHE A 223 8.09 -17.10 17.59
N ILE A 224 9.00 -16.68 16.71
CA ILE A 224 8.75 -16.57 15.27
C ILE A 224 8.43 -17.93 14.60
N ASP A 225 8.78 -19.04 15.26
CA ASP A 225 8.44 -20.42 14.94
C ASP A 225 7.08 -20.87 15.47
N ARG A 226 6.31 -19.97 16.08
CA ARG A 226 4.94 -20.24 16.55
C ARG A 226 3.93 -19.41 15.78
N TRP A 227 2.71 -19.92 15.77
CA TRP A 227 1.58 -19.17 15.26
C TRP A 227 1.27 -17.97 16.13
N ASN A 228 1.07 -16.82 15.50
CA ASN A 228 0.52 -15.64 16.16
C ASN A 228 -0.93 -15.94 16.61
N SER A 229 -1.27 -15.55 17.84
CA SER A 229 -2.55 -15.88 18.47
C SER A 229 -3.72 -15.18 17.77
N GLU A 230 -3.53 -13.93 17.38
CA GLU A 230 -4.48 -13.14 16.61
C GLU A 230 -4.72 -13.73 15.21
N PHE A 231 -3.67 -14.21 14.55
CA PHE A 231 -3.81 -14.91 13.27
C PHE A 231 -4.77 -16.10 13.40
N ARG A 232 -4.62 -16.90 14.46
CA ARG A 232 -5.50 -18.06 14.72
C ARG A 232 -6.94 -17.64 15.03
N ARG A 233 -7.13 -16.54 15.75
CA ARG A 233 -8.46 -16.02 16.08
C ARG A 233 -9.27 -15.62 14.85
N LYS A 234 -8.61 -15.12 13.80
CA LYS A 234 -9.25 -14.66 12.55
C LYS A 234 -8.68 -15.34 11.31
N GLU A 235 -8.38 -16.63 11.42
CA GLU A 235 -7.64 -17.38 10.40
C GLU A 235 -8.29 -17.33 9.01
N ALA A 236 -9.62 -17.43 8.94
CA ALA A 236 -10.35 -17.37 7.67
C ALA A 236 -10.25 -16.00 6.97
N GLU A 237 -10.21 -14.91 7.74
CA GLU A 237 -10.07 -13.54 7.20
C GLU A 237 -8.64 -13.36 6.68
N TYR A 238 -7.63 -13.58 7.53
CA TYR A 238 -6.24 -13.34 7.15
C TYR A 238 -5.75 -14.29 6.07
N LYS A 239 -6.21 -15.55 6.03
CA LYS A 239 -5.86 -16.47 4.93
C LYS A 239 -6.30 -15.95 3.57
N ARG A 240 -7.42 -15.21 3.47
CA ARG A 240 -7.85 -14.61 2.20
C ARG A 240 -6.82 -13.61 1.68
N ASP A 241 -6.27 -12.78 2.57
CA ASP A 241 -5.25 -11.81 2.19
C ASP A 241 -3.94 -12.49 1.76
N TRP A 242 -3.51 -13.54 2.48
CA TRP A 242 -2.35 -14.34 2.09
C TRP A 242 -2.55 -15.04 0.73
N VAL A 243 -3.74 -15.61 0.49
CA VAL A 243 -4.09 -16.22 -0.80
C VAL A 243 -4.06 -15.17 -1.92
N ALA A 244 -4.58 -13.97 -1.67
CA ALA A 244 -4.54 -12.86 -2.63
C ALA A 244 -3.09 -12.41 -2.96
N MET A 245 -2.15 -12.59 -2.02
CA MET A 245 -0.71 -12.41 -2.25
C MET A 245 -0.03 -13.65 -2.88
N GLY A 246 -0.78 -14.68 -3.28
CA GLY A 246 -0.24 -15.90 -3.86
C GLY A 246 0.38 -16.85 -2.84
N VAL A 247 -0.02 -16.78 -1.57
CA VAL A 247 0.47 -17.60 -0.46
C VAL A 247 -0.68 -18.39 0.17
N PRO A 248 -1.03 -19.57 -0.36
CA PRO A 248 -2.19 -20.32 0.13
C PRO A 248 -1.96 -21.00 1.50
N ASP A 249 -0.71 -21.31 1.82
CA ASP A 249 -0.32 -21.99 3.06
C ASP A 249 0.76 -21.19 3.80
N PRO A 250 0.39 -20.06 4.46
CA PRO A 250 1.32 -19.35 5.32
C PRO A 250 1.69 -20.27 6.50
N LYS A 251 2.93 -20.19 6.99
CA LYS A 251 3.42 -20.99 8.13
C LYS A 251 4.43 -20.18 8.95
N PRO A 252 4.57 -20.43 10.26
CA PRO A 252 5.64 -19.84 11.06
C PRO A 252 7.04 -20.16 10.49
N PHE A 253 8.05 -19.45 10.97
CA PHE A 253 9.44 -19.76 10.60
C PHE A 253 9.79 -21.19 11.03
N ASN A 254 10.52 -21.90 10.18
CA ASN A 254 10.93 -23.27 10.50
C ASN A 254 12.32 -23.27 11.17
N ALA A 255 12.40 -23.86 12.37
CA ALA A 255 13.64 -24.11 13.11
C ALA A 255 14.64 -22.92 13.18
N PRO A 256 14.24 -21.75 13.72
CA PRO A 256 15.18 -20.65 13.95
C PRO A 256 16.27 -21.05 14.95
N THR A 257 17.51 -20.65 14.68
CA THR A 257 18.63 -20.86 15.61
C THR A 257 18.85 -19.59 16.42
N PHE A 258 18.88 -19.73 17.74
CA PHE A 258 19.07 -18.61 18.66
C PHE A 258 20.50 -18.61 19.21
N PHE A 259 21.16 -17.47 19.10
CA PHE A 259 22.46 -17.23 19.69
C PHE A 259 22.30 -16.20 20.81
N ALA A 260 22.98 -16.43 21.93
CA ALA A 260 23.04 -15.51 23.05
C ALA A 260 24.50 -15.18 23.36
N PRO A 261 24.81 -13.93 23.76
CA PRO A 261 26.16 -13.59 24.16
C PRO A 261 26.60 -14.45 25.35
N GLN A 262 27.89 -14.79 25.37
CA GLN A 262 28.50 -15.44 26.53
C GLN A 262 28.69 -14.42 27.65
N ALA A 263 28.53 -14.88 28.90
CA ALA A 263 28.95 -14.06 30.03
C ALA A 263 30.48 -13.89 30.00
N LYS A 264 30.98 -12.72 30.39
CA LYS A 264 32.43 -12.43 30.37
C LYS A 264 33.20 -13.48 31.18
N GLY A 265 34.09 -14.21 30.52
CA GLY A 265 34.94 -15.24 31.16
C GLY A 265 34.27 -16.61 31.37
N LEU A 266 33.07 -16.83 30.82
CA LEU A 266 32.35 -18.11 30.91
C LEU A 266 32.04 -18.65 29.51
N THR A 267 32.05 -19.97 29.36
CA THR A 267 31.59 -20.66 28.15
C THR A 267 30.07 -20.82 28.11
N THR A 268 29.39 -20.49 29.20
CA THR A 268 27.93 -20.55 29.32
C THR A 268 27.28 -19.26 28.82
N PRO A 269 26.16 -19.35 28.06
CA PRO A 269 25.37 -18.20 27.66
C PRO A 269 24.85 -17.42 28.87
N VAL A 270 24.65 -16.11 28.72
CA VAL A 270 23.96 -15.29 29.73
C VAL A 270 22.54 -15.83 29.94
N ASN A 271 22.07 -15.90 31.19
CA ASN A 271 20.69 -16.28 31.49
C ASN A 271 19.73 -15.21 30.94
N THR A 272 19.09 -15.50 29.81
CA THR A 272 18.17 -14.58 29.13
C THR A 272 16.74 -14.62 29.69
N GLY A 273 16.46 -15.43 30.72
CA GLY A 273 15.10 -15.84 31.03
C GLY A 273 14.63 -16.87 30.00
N GLY A 274 14.07 -17.98 30.46
CA GLY A 274 13.64 -19.07 29.58
C GLY A 274 12.48 -18.70 28.67
N ARG A 275 12.24 -19.54 27.67
CA ARG A 275 11.11 -19.45 26.74
C ARG A 275 9.80 -19.80 27.46
N THR A 276 9.11 -18.81 28.04
CA THR A 276 7.77 -18.98 28.62
C THR A 276 6.75 -19.20 27.50
N THR A 277 5.77 -20.07 27.69
CA THR A 277 4.92 -20.58 26.61
C THR A 277 3.95 -19.53 26.04
N GLY A 278 4.30 -18.90 24.90
CA GLY A 278 3.37 -18.18 24.04
C GLY A 278 3.65 -16.67 23.90
N VAL A 279 3.15 -16.08 22.80
CA VAL A 279 3.16 -14.62 22.53
C VAL A 279 1.75 -14.23 22.09
N ALA A 280 1.30 -13.06 22.53
CA ALA A 280 0.05 -12.43 22.09
C ALA A 280 0.16 -12.01 20.62
#